data_AF-A0A7Y0QHL0-F1
#
_entry.id   AF-A0A7Y0QHL0-F1
#
_cell.length_a   1.000
_cell.length_b   1.000
_cell.length_c   1.000
_cell.angle_alpha   90.00
_cell.angle_beta   90.00
_cell.angle_gamma   90.00
#
_symmetry.space_group_name_H-M   'P 1'
#
loop_
_entity.id
_entity.type
_entity.pdbx_description
1 polymer ?
#
loop_
_entity_poly.entity_id
_entity_poly.type
_entity_poly.pdbx_seq_one_letter_code
_entity_poly.pdbx_strand_id
1 'polypeptide(L)'
;MCRRPDVEVDPFEILRLQLRLGAIADQVRALERDANVYARAHHLEATTNAYDALLAEACMLAGVDRDPHARGDAERFREEVELTARGWSW
;
A
#
# COMPACT_ATOMS: atom_id res chain seq x y z
N MET A 1 -19.61 23.12 -13.94
CA MET A 1 -19.15 22.04 -13.04
C MET A 1 -19.09 20.75 -13.84
N CYS A 2 -17.89 20.30 -14.22
CA CYS A 2 -17.73 19.04 -14.96
C CYS A 2 -17.76 17.89 -13.95
N ARG A 3 -18.80 17.05 -14.03
CA ARG A 3 -18.89 15.79 -13.28
C ARG A 3 -17.80 14.87 -13.82
N ARG A 4 -16.80 14.54 -13.00
CA ARG A 4 -15.81 13.51 -13.32
C ARG A 4 -16.59 12.20 -13.55
N PRO A 5 -16.36 11.47 -14.66
CA PRO A 5 -17.05 10.21 -14.89
C PRO A 5 -16.76 9.29 -13.70
N ASP A 6 -17.82 8.70 -13.15
CA ASP A 6 -17.71 7.64 -12.16
C ASP A 6 -17.05 6.47 -12.88
N VAL A 7 -15.73 6.36 -12.74
CA VAL A 7 -15.00 5.18 -13.20
C VAL A 7 -15.44 4.11 -12.22
N GLU A 8 -16.37 3.27 -12.64
CA GLU A 8 -16.80 2.10 -11.88
C GLU A 8 -15.57 1.19 -11.74
N VAL A 9 -14.85 1.33 -10.62
CA VAL A 9 -13.67 0.51 -10.31
C VAL A 9 -14.15 -0.92 -10.12
N ASP A 10 -13.53 -1.87 -10.82
CA ASP A 10 -13.89 -3.28 -10.70
C ASP A 10 -13.64 -3.75 -9.25
N PRO A 11 -14.67 -4.24 -8.53
CA PRO A 11 -14.50 -4.71 -7.16
C PRO A 11 -13.47 -5.86 -7.04
N PHE A 12 -13.25 -6.66 -8.09
CA PHE A 12 -12.22 -7.69 -8.09
C PHE A 12 -10.80 -7.13 -8.19
N GLU A 13 -10.62 -5.95 -8.80
CA GLU A 13 -9.33 -5.27 -8.80
C GLU A 13 -8.99 -4.75 -7.39
N ILE A 14 -9.97 -4.16 -6.71
CA ILE A 14 -9.84 -3.75 -5.30
C ILE A 14 -9.46 -4.95 -4.42
N LEU A 15 -10.21 -6.06 -4.53
CA LEU A 15 -9.93 -7.26 -3.75
C LEU A 15 -8.55 -7.84 -4.06
N ARG A 16 -8.14 -7.90 -5.33
CA ARG A 16 -6.82 -8.39 -5.72
C ARG A 16 -5.71 -7.53 -5.12
N LEU A 17 -5.91 -6.21 -5.08
CA LEU A 17 -4.94 -5.30 -4.50
C LEU A 17 -4.86 -5.43 -2.98
N GLN A 18 -6.00 -5.58 -2.29
CA GLN A 18 -6.06 -5.88 -0.86
C GLN A 18 -5.32 -7.19 -0.52
N LEU A 19 -5.53 -8.26 -1.28
CA LEU A 19 -4.81 -9.53 -1.06
C LEU A 19 -3.30 -9.38 -1.26
N ARG A 20 -2.88 -8.60 -2.26
CA ARG A 20 -1.46 -8.32 -2.51
C ARG A 20 -0.85 -7.50 -1.37
N LEU A 21 -1.54 -6.45 -0.91
CA LEU A 21 -1.14 -5.63 0.23
C LEU A 21 -0.96 -6.47 1.49
N GLY A 22 -1.89 -7.38 1.79
CA GLY A 22 -1.82 -8.26 2.97
C GLY A 22 -0.59 -9.17 2.89
N ALA A 23 -0.39 -9.81 1.74
CA ALA A 23 0.74 -10.70 1.52
C ALA A 23 2.10 -9.99 1.66
N ILE A 24 2.26 -8.79 1.09
CA ILE A 24 3.52 -8.05 1.20
C ILE A 24 3.73 -7.48 2.61
N ALA A 25 2.65 -7.08 3.32
CA ALA A 25 2.73 -6.60 4.69
C ALA A 25 3.17 -7.72 5.64
N ASP A 26 2.69 -8.95 5.43
CA ASP A 26 3.17 -10.14 6.14
C ASP A 26 4.66 -10.41 5.88
N GLN A 27 5.13 -10.21 4.65
CA GLN A 27 6.54 -10.35 4.31
C GLN A 27 7.41 -9.30 5.00
N VAL A 28 6.99 -8.03 5.04
CA VAL A 28 7.68 -6.98 5.81
C VAL A 28 7.78 -7.38 7.27
N ARG A 29 6.65 -7.74 7.90
CA ARG A 29 6.60 -8.18 9.31
C ARG A 29 7.45 -9.43 9.58
N ALA A 30 7.60 -10.33 8.61
CA ALA A 30 8.47 -11.50 8.74
C ALA A 30 9.95 -11.10 8.73
N LEU A 31 10.35 -10.25 7.78
CA LEU A 31 11.72 -9.72 7.67
C LEU A 31 12.11 -8.82 8.86
N GLU A 32 11.16 -8.12 9.46
CA GLU A 32 11.38 -7.33 10.67
C GLU A 32 11.65 -8.21 11.90
N ARG A 33 11.03 -9.39 11.97
CA ARG A 33 11.17 -10.32 13.10
C ARG A 33 12.39 -11.23 13.00
N ASP A 34 12.82 -11.62 11.80
CA ASP A 34 13.95 -12.52 11.62
C ASP A 34 15.29 -11.76 11.47
N ALA A 35 16.11 -11.81 12.51
CA ALA A 35 17.43 -11.17 12.54
C ALA A 35 18.52 -11.96 11.79
N ASN A 36 18.28 -13.21 11.40
CA ASN A 36 19.31 -14.11 10.86
C ASN A 36 19.32 -14.19 9.33
N VAL A 37 18.44 -13.45 8.64
CA VAL A 37 18.37 -13.43 7.18
C VAL A 37 19.60 -12.70 6.61
N TYR A 38 20.33 -13.36 5.71
CA TYR A 38 21.41 -12.72 4.97
C TYR A 38 20.86 -11.56 4.13
N ALA A 39 21.61 -10.46 4.03
CA ALA A 39 21.18 -9.25 3.30
C ALA A 39 19.80 -8.71 3.72
N ARG A 40 19.37 -8.93 4.97
CA ARG A 40 18.08 -8.49 5.53
C ARG A 40 17.74 -7.03 5.21
N ALA A 41 18.70 -6.12 5.36
CA ALA A 41 18.47 -4.69 5.09
C ALA A 41 18.02 -4.45 3.64
N HIS A 42 18.65 -5.14 2.68
CA HIS A 42 18.27 -5.05 1.27
C HIS A 42 16.91 -5.69 0.99
N HIS A 43 16.63 -6.86 1.59
CA HIS A 43 15.33 -7.50 1.45
C HIS A 43 14.21 -6.66 2.06
N LEU A 44 14.45 -6.05 3.22
CA LEU A 44 13.51 -5.16 3.87
C LEU A 44 13.26 -3.92 3.00
N GLU A 45 14.32 -3.27 2.50
CA GLU A 45 14.20 -2.14 1.59
C GLU A 45 13.38 -2.48 0.33
N ALA A 46 13.70 -3.60 -0.34
CA ALA A 46 12.98 -4.03 -1.53
C ALA A 46 11.50 -4.34 -1.26
N THR A 47 11.22 -5.01 -0.13
CA THR A 47 9.84 -5.38 0.26
C THR A 47 9.04 -4.14 0.66
N THR A 48 9.65 -3.22 1.40
CA THR A 48 9.05 -1.93 1.76
C THR A 48 8.76 -1.07 0.53
N ASN A 49 9.67 -1.02 -0.45
CA ASN A 49 9.42 -0.32 -1.72
C ASN A 49 8.26 -0.95 -2.50
N ALA A 50 8.14 -2.28 -2.48
CA ALA A 50 7.01 -2.98 -3.10
C ALA A 50 5.69 -2.69 -2.37
N TYR A 51 5.72 -2.60 -1.04
CA TYR A 51 4.58 -2.20 -0.23
C TYR A 51 4.11 -0.79 -0.56
N ASP A 52 5.02 0.18 -0.59
CA ASP A 52 4.73 1.59 -0.92
C ASP A 52 4.15 1.75 -2.34
N ALA A 53 4.60 0.91 -3.30
CA ALA A 53 4.05 0.90 -4.65
C ALA A 53 2.60 0.37 -4.70
N LEU A 54 2.27 -0.66 -3.91
CA LEU A 54 0.90 -1.17 -3.82
C LEU A 54 -0.03 -0.20 -3.07
N LEU A 55 0.50 0.47 -2.05
CA LEU A 55 -0.23 1.49 -1.30
C LEU A 55 -0.59 2.68 -2.19
N ALA A 56 0.37 3.11 -3.03
CA ALA A 56 0.15 4.10 -4.08
C ALA A 56 -0.98 3.72 -5.04
N GLU A 57 -0.98 2.48 -5.53
CA GLU A 57 -2.03 1.95 -6.42
C GLU A 57 -3.40 1.97 -5.73
N ALA A 58 -3.46 1.57 -4.46
CA ALA A 58 -4.70 1.52 -3.69
C ALA A 58 -5.27 2.93 -3.45
N CYS A 59 -4.42 3.90 -3.11
CA CYS A 59 -4.82 5.29 -2.97
C CYS A 59 -5.34 5.88 -4.28
N MET A 60 -4.73 5.55 -5.43
CA MET A 60 -5.24 6.00 -6.73
C MET A 60 -6.65 5.46 -7.00
N LEU A 61 -6.89 4.16 -6.73
CA LEU A 61 -8.20 3.54 -6.89
C LEU A 61 -9.24 4.10 -5.89
N ALA A 62 -8.81 4.41 -4.66
CA ALA A 62 -9.65 4.97 -3.62
C ALA A 62 -9.88 6.50 -3.74
N GLY A 63 -9.21 7.16 -4.71
CA GLY A 63 -9.26 8.62 -4.86
C GLY A 63 -8.65 9.40 -3.70
N VAL A 64 -7.68 8.80 -2.99
CA VAL A 64 -6.91 9.45 -1.91
C VAL A 64 -5.83 10.34 -2.54
N ASP A 65 -5.76 11.59 -2.11
CA ASP A 65 -4.74 12.53 -2.58
C ASP A 65 -3.36 12.17 -2.00
N ARG A 66 -2.33 12.27 -2.82
CA ARG A 66 -0.97 11.87 -2.48
C ARG A 66 0.04 12.87 -3.01
N ASP A 67 1.02 13.17 -2.18
CA ASP A 67 2.22 13.86 -2.65
C ASP A 67 3.18 12.83 -3.28
N PRO A 68 3.46 12.90 -4.59
CA PRO A 68 4.38 11.98 -5.25
C PRO A 68 5.81 12.03 -4.70
N HIS A 69 6.17 13.06 -3.94
CA HIS A 69 7.48 13.26 -3.33
C HIS A 69 7.53 12.91 -1.84
N ALA A 70 6.38 12.79 -1.17
CA ALA A 70 6.34 12.37 0.23
C ALA A 70 6.71 10.88 0.36
N ARG A 71 7.63 10.58 1.26
CA ARG A 71 8.17 9.22 1.48
C ARG A 71 8.41 8.99 2.97
N GLY A 72 8.52 7.71 3.33
CA GLY A 72 8.83 7.27 4.68
C GLY A 72 7.59 6.93 5.50
N ASP A 73 7.84 6.50 6.74
CA ASP A 73 6.85 5.82 7.56
C ASP A 73 5.63 6.68 7.92
N ALA A 74 5.80 7.99 8.07
CA ALA A 74 4.70 8.90 8.40
C ALA A 74 3.69 9.04 7.24
N GLU A 75 4.19 9.15 6.00
CA GLU A 75 3.32 9.24 4.81
C GLU A 75 2.63 7.90 4.55
N ARG A 76 3.36 6.79 4.67
CA ARG A 76 2.80 5.43 4.62
C ARG A 76 1.66 5.29 5.62
N PHE A 77 1.90 5.61 6.89
CA PHE A 77 0.87 5.51 7.92
C PHE A 77 -0.37 6.36 7.61
N ARG A 78 -0.19 7.60 7.11
CA ARG A 78 -1.31 8.44 6.69
C ARG A 78 -2.13 7.78 5.57
N GLU A 79 -1.47 7.25 4.54
CA GLU A 79 -2.12 6.53 3.43
C GLU A 79 -2.91 5.32 3.93
N GLU A 80 -2.32 4.52 4.82
CA GLU A 80 -2.97 3.34 5.41
C GLU A 80 -4.25 3.71 6.17
N VAL A 81 -4.18 4.78 6.97
CA VAL A 81 -5.33 5.30 7.72
C VAL A 81 -6.43 5.79 6.78
N GLU A 82 -6.08 6.53 5.73
CA GLU A 82 -7.05 7.03 4.74
C GLU A 82 -7.74 5.87 3.98
N LEU A 83 -7.00 4.83 3.62
CA LEU A 83 -7.56 3.63 2.99
C LEU A 83 -8.49 2.88 3.95
N THR A 84 -8.06 2.67 5.19
CA THR A 84 -8.86 2.01 6.23
C THR A 84 -10.16 2.75 6.50
N ALA A 85 -10.12 4.09 6.57
CA ALA A 85 -11.30 4.94 6.73
C ALA A 85 -12.32 4.81 5.58
N ARG A 86 -11.85 4.38 4.40
CA ARG A 86 -12.67 4.11 3.20
C ARG A 86 -13.10 2.65 3.09
N GLY A 87 -12.88 1.85 4.13
CA GLY A 87 -13.28 0.44 4.18
C GLY A 87 -12.32 -0.52 3.50
N TRP A 88 -11.10 -0.07 3.16
CA TRP A 88 -10.06 -1.00 2.73
C TRP A 88 -9.54 -1.81 3.91
N SER A 89 -9.20 -3.06 3.65
CA SER A 89 -8.58 -3.95 4.63
C SER A 89 -7.61 -4.88 3.94
N TRP A 90 -6.51 -5.21 4.62
CA TRP A 90 -5.49 -6.15 4.16
C TRP A 90 -4.72 -6.73 5.35
#